data_AF-A0A1Y1V3K3-F1
#
_entry.id   AF-A0A1Y1V3K3-F1
#
_cell.length_a   1.000
_cell.length_b   1.000
_cell.length_c   1.000
_cell.angle_alpha   90.00
_cell.angle_beta   90.00
_cell.angle_gamma   90.00
#
_symmetry.space_group_name_H-M   'P 1'
#
loop_
_entity.id
_entity.type
_entity.pdbx_description
1 polymer ?
#
loop_
_entity_poly.entity_id
_entity_poly.type
_entity_poly.pdbx_seq_one_letter_code
_entity_poly.pdbx_strand_id
1 'polypeptide(L)' 'QAPMLSVPLKVTDDVDFTVAFKKYILEHYQEDPDNYSNEIAILNRLRQDIRGVGKDMT' A
#
# COMPACT_ATOMS: atom_id res chain seq x y z
N GLN A 1 18.55 -23.71 -25.93
CA GLN A 1 17.80 -22.95 -24.91
C GLN A 1 17.98 -21.48 -25.21
N ALA A 2 16.91 -20.76 -25.57
CA ALA A 2 16.99 -19.33 -25.84
C ALA A 2 16.93 -18.57 -24.50
N PRO A 3 17.76 -17.52 -24.30
CA PRO A 3 17.76 -16.74 -23.06
C PRO A 3 16.45 -15.94 -22.95
N MET A 4 15.79 -16.02 -21.80
CA MET A 4 14.62 -15.20 -21.51
C MET A 4 15.06 -13.83 -21.00
N LEU A 5 14.42 -12.76 -21.49
CA LEU A 5 14.64 -11.41 -21.00
C LEU A 5 13.95 -11.24 -19.64
N SER A 6 14.69 -10.95 -18.58
CA SER A 6 14.10 -10.57 -17.28
C SER A 6 13.84 -9.07 -17.24
N VAL A 7 12.61 -8.67 -16.93
CA VAL A 7 12.25 -7.25 -16.71
C VAL A 7 12.36 -6.94 -15.21
N PRO A 8 13.09 -5.90 -14.80
CA PRO A 8 13.18 -5.51 -13.40
C PRO A 8 11.83 -5.01 -12.88
N LEU A 9 11.50 -5.35 -11.64
CA LEU A 9 10.29 -4.85 -10.99
C LEU A 9 10.40 -3.33 -10.75
N LYS A 10 9.27 -2.63 -10.94
CA LYS A 10 9.20 -1.20 -10.69
C LYS A 10 9.31 -0.92 -9.18
N VAL A 11 10.20 0.00 -8.83
CA VAL A 11 10.29 0.53 -7.47
C VAL A 11 9.10 1.46 -7.26
N THR A 12 8.34 1.21 -6.19
CA THR A 12 7.23 2.09 -5.77
C THR A 12 7.72 2.92 -4.58
N ASP A 13 7.55 4.23 -4.62
CA ASP A 13 7.87 5.11 -3.50
C ASP A 13 6.90 4.92 -2.32
N ASP A 14 7.34 5.33 -1.13
CA ASP A 14 6.46 5.41 0.05
C ASP A 14 5.55 6.62 -0.09
N VAL A 15 4.24 6.35 -0.12
CA VAL A 15 3.20 7.37 -0.15
C VAL A 15 2.24 7.04 0.96
N ASP A 16 2.03 7.97 1.89
CA ASP A 16 1.09 7.77 2.97
C ASP A 16 -0.34 8.00 2.46
N PHE A 17 -1.11 6.93 2.27
CA PHE A 17 -2.50 7.04 1.84
C PHE A 17 -3.47 7.28 3.01
N THR A 18 -3.02 7.17 4.27
CA THR A 18 -3.90 7.28 5.45
C THR A 18 -4.64 8.62 5.49
N VAL A 19 -3.95 9.72 5.20
CA VAL A 19 -4.49 11.08 5.24
C VAL A 19 -5.55 11.29 4.15
N ALA A 20 -5.30 10.79 2.95
CA ALA A 20 -6.25 10.88 1.84
C ALA A 20 -7.53 10.09 2.12
N PHE A 21 -7.40 8.89 2.69
CA PHE A 21 -8.56 8.07 3.08
C PHE A 21 -9.37 8.71 4.21
N LYS A 22 -8.71 9.20 5.26
CA LYS A 22 -9.41 9.90 6.37
C LYS A 22 -10.19 11.12 5.87
N LYS A 23 -9.60 11.90 4.96
CA LYS A 23 -10.27 13.06 4.35
C LYS A 23 -11.48 12.66 3.50
N TYR A 24 -11.35 11.62 2.67
CA TYR A 24 -12.43 11.15 1.81
C TYR A 24 -13.64 10.65 2.62
N ILE A 25 -13.39 9.89 3.69
CA ILE A 25 -14.45 9.37 4.56
C ILE A 25 -15.18 10.51 5.28
N LEU A 26 -14.43 11.48 5.82
CA LEU A 26 -15.00 12.66 6.47
C LEU A 26 -15.91 13.46 5.51
N GLU A 27 -15.46 13.64 4.26
CA GLU A 27 -16.12 14.51 3.28
C GLU A 27 -17.34 13.83 2.62
N HIS A 28 -17.30 12.52 2.38
CA HIS A 28 -18.38 11.78 1.71
C HIS A 28 -19.35 11.05 2.64
N TYR A 29 -18.89 10.54 3.78
CA TYR A 29 -19.70 9.71 4.67
C TYR A 29 -20.11 10.43 5.96
N GLN A 30 -19.49 11.58 6.30
CA GLN A 30 -19.70 12.30 7.58
C GLN A 30 -19.55 11.41 8.82
N GLU A 31 -18.84 10.30 8.68
CA GLU A 31 -18.55 9.36 9.76
C GLU A 31 -17.19 9.65 10.38
N ASP A 32 -17.01 9.19 11.63
CA ASP A 32 -15.75 9.37 12.35
C ASP A 32 -14.61 8.63 11.61
N PRO A 33 -13.59 9.35 11.11
CA PRO A 33 -12.46 8.75 10.37
C PRO A 33 -11.64 7.77 11.22
N ASP A 34 -11.75 7.86 12.54
CA ASP A 34 -11.06 6.98 13.47
C ASP A 34 -11.65 5.56 13.53
N ASN A 35 -12.91 5.37 13.12
CA ASN A 35 -13.51 4.04 13.06
C ASN A 35 -12.83 3.16 11.98
N TYR A 36 -12.33 3.79 10.92
CA TYR A 36 -11.63 3.15 9.80
C TYR A 36 -10.10 3.15 9.94
N SER A 37 -9.57 3.73 11.02
CA SER A 37 -8.12 3.84 11.25
C SER A 37 -7.44 2.46 11.28
N ASN A 38 -8.10 1.45 11.85
CA ASN A 38 -7.60 0.07 11.90
C ASN A 38 -7.53 -0.56 10.51
N GLU A 39 -8.56 -0.41 9.68
CA GLU A 39 -8.59 -0.97 8.31
C GLU A 39 -7.56 -0.28 7.41
N ILE A 40 -7.44 1.04 7.54
CA ILE A 40 -6.41 1.83 6.85
C ILE A 40 -5.00 1.38 7.27
N ALA A 41 -4.78 1.06 8.54
CA ALA A 41 -3.50 0.54 9.03
C ALA A 41 -3.20 -0.86 8.46
N ILE A 42 -4.21 -1.75 8.41
CA ILE A 42 -4.09 -3.08 7.80
C ILE A 42 -3.73 -2.96 6.31
N LEU A 43 -4.39 -2.06 5.57
CA LEU A 43 -4.12 -1.85 4.14
C LEU A 43 -2.70 -1.30 3.90
N ASN A 44 -2.22 -0.37 4.73
CA ASN A 44 -0.85 0.13 4.64
C ASN A 44 0.19 -0.95 4.94
N ARG A 45 -0.08 -1.80 5.95
CA ARG A 45 0.76 -2.95 6.25
C ARG A 45 0.78 -3.94 5.08
N LEU A 46 -0.37 -4.27 4.49
CA LEU A 46 -0.45 -5.14 3.32
C LEU A 46 0.36 -4.58 2.14
N ARG A 47 0.30 -3.26 1.91
CA ARG A 47 1.12 -2.61 0.87
C ARG A 47 2.62 -2.72 1.16
N GLN A 48 3.02 -2.54 2.42
CA GLN A 48 4.41 -2.73 2.83
C GLN A 48 4.86 -4.18 2.62
N ASP A 49 4.01 -5.15 2.99
CA ASP A 49 4.28 -6.57 2.81
C ASP A 49 4.43 -6.92 1.32
N ILE A 50 3.56 -6.41 0.44
CA ILE A 50 3.64 -6.63 -1.02
C ILE A 50 4.90 -6.00 -1.63
N ARG A 51 5.36 -4.85 -1.12
CA ARG A 51 6.65 -4.26 -1.51
C ARG A 51 7.84 -5.02 -0.93
N GLY A 52 7.67 -5.67 0.22
CA GLY A 52 8.66 -6.52 0.88
C GLY A 52 8.76 -7.93 0.29
N VAL A 53 7.73 -8.40 -0.43
CA VAL A 53 7.75 -9.65 -1.23
C VAL A 53 8.80 -9.49 -2.34
N GLY A 54 10.01 -9.96 -2.04
CA GLY A 54 11.16 -9.92 -2.94
C GLY A 54 12.45 -9.35 -2.33
N LYS A 55 12.41 -8.74 -1.13
CA LYS A 55 13.64 -8.27 -0.47
C LYS A 55 14.34 -9.37 0.34
N ASP A 56 13.64 -10.45 0.66
CA ASP A 56 14.20 -11.67 1.27
C ASP A 56 14.25 -12.80 0.21
N MET A 57 14.97 -12.55 -0.87
CA MET A 57 15.43 -13.60 -1.78
C MET A 57 16.94 -13.38 -1.98
N THR A 58 17.71 -13.51 -0.90
CA THR A 58 19.16 -13.69 -0.98
C THR A 58 19.49 -15.16 -0.79
#